data_AF-A0A7X9IM81-F1
#
_entry.id   AF-A0A7X9IM81-F1
#
_cell.length_a   1.000
_cell.length_b   1.000
_cell.length_c   1.000
_cell.angle_alpha   90.00
_cell.angle_beta   90.00
_cell.angle_gamma   90.00
#
_symmetry.space_group_name_H-M   'P 1'
#
loop_
_entity.id
_entity.type
_entity.pdbx_description
1 polymer ?
#
loop_
_entity_poly.entity_id
_entity_poly.type
_entity_poly.pdbx_seq_one_letter_code
_entity_poly.pdbx_strand_id
1 'polypeptide(L)'
;MPEGSQERAVWVWAKGKGCTQYDLWGIPDADPRDADDEPLGGVGRFKGGFGGQVVRYVGAYDYVYSQPLYWAMQKLWARRR
;
A
#
# COMPACT_ATOMS: atom_id res chain seq x y z
N MET A 1 1.62 -13.61 -21.94
CA MET A 1 2.89 -12.95 -21.57
C MET A 1 2.55 -11.75 -20.68
N PRO A 2 3.39 -11.35 -19.70
CA PRO A 2 4.13 -12.16 -18.71
C PRO A 2 4.49 -11.40 -17.38
N GLU A 3 4.33 -11.97 -16.17
CA GLU A 3 5.02 -11.42 -14.96
C GLU A 3 5.30 -12.46 -13.86
N GLY A 4 4.44 -13.48 -13.71
CA GLY A 4 4.54 -14.41 -12.57
C GLY A 4 5.75 -15.36 -12.52
N SER A 5 6.62 -15.39 -13.53
CA SER A 5 7.82 -16.25 -13.49
C SER A 5 8.95 -15.65 -12.64
N GLN A 6 9.12 -14.34 -12.66
CA GLN A 6 10.17 -13.66 -11.90
C GLN A 6 9.81 -13.58 -10.42
N GLU A 7 8.58 -13.22 -10.09
CA GLU A 7 8.10 -13.17 -8.70
C GLU A 7 8.15 -14.54 -8.03
N ARG A 8 7.76 -15.60 -8.76
CA ARG A 8 7.87 -16.97 -8.27
C ARG A 8 9.32 -17.35 -7.95
N ALA A 9 10.28 -16.93 -8.79
CA ALA A 9 11.70 -17.18 -8.53
C ALA A 9 12.17 -16.46 -7.25
N VAL A 10 11.72 -15.22 -7.03
CA VAL A 10 12.00 -14.45 -5.81
C VAL A 10 11.43 -15.16 -4.57
N TRP A 11 10.20 -15.66 -4.62
CA TRP A 11 9.59 -16.35 -3.48
C TRP A 11 10.24 -17.69 -3.18
N VAL A 12 10.60 -18.47 -4.21
CA VAL A 12 11.33 -19.72 -4.02
C VAL A 12 12.70 -19.45 -3.40
N TRP A 13 13.40 -18.41 -3.86
CA TRP A 13 14.66 -17.98 -3.26
C TRP A 13 14.50 -17.53 -1.81
N ALA A 14 13.49 -16.69 -1.51
CA ALA A 14 13.21 -16.21 -0.15
C ALA A 14 12.84 -17.36 0.79
N LYS A 15 12.02 -18.31 0.31
CA LYS A 15 11.68 -19.54 1.05
C LYS A 15 12.93 -20.39 1.33
N GLY A 16 13.85 -20.49 0.36
CA GLY A 16 15.16 -21.14 0.55
C GLY A 16 16.06 -20.45 1.58
N LYS A 17 15.80 -19.17 1.90
CA LYS A 17 16.46 -18.41 2.98
C LYS A 17 15.73 -18.49 4.32
N GLY A 18 14.63 -19.23 4.41
CA GLY A 18 13.83 -19.37 5.63
C GLY A 18 12.82 -18.24 5.86
N CYS A 19 12.55 -17.39 4.86
CA CYS A 19 11.51 -16.38 4.97
C CYS A 19 10.11 -17.01 5.05
N THR A 20 9.29 -16.56 6.01
CA THR A 20 7.94 -17.08 6.26
C THR A 20 6.82 -16.20 5.71
N GLN A 21 7.13 -14.94 5.40
CA GLN A 21 6.19 -13.95 4.90
C GLN A 21 6.85 -13.12 3.79
N TYR A 22 6.03 -12.70 2.83
CA TYR A 22 6.44 -11.81 1.74
C TYR A 22 5.47 -10.63 1.68
N ASP A 23 5.99 -9.44 1.94
CA ASP A 23 5.20 -8.21 1.93
C ASP A 23 5.17 -7.64 0.50
N LEU A 24 3.97 -7.57 -0.09
CA LEU A 24 3.75 -6.99 -1.41
C LEU A 24 3.56 -5.47 -1.37
N TRP A 25 3.71 -4.83 -0.21
CA TRP A 25 3.54 -3.40 0.00
C TRP A 25 2.10 -2.91 -0.23
N GLY A 26 1.91 -1.60 -0.17
CA GLY A 26 0.59 -0.95 -0.21
C GLY A 26 -0.25 -1.30 -1.43
N ILE A 27 -1.55 -1.35 -1.18
CA ILE A 27 -2.64 -1.38 -2.16
C ILE A 27 -3.50 -0.13 -1.96
N PRO A 28 -4.31 0.28 -2.96
CA PRO A 28 -5.29 1.34 -2.78
C PRO A 28 -6.23 1.04 -1.61
N ASP A 29 -6.71 2.09 -0.94
CA ASP A 29 -7.68 1.95 0.15
C ASP A 29 -9.12 1.93 -0.38
N ALA A 30 -9.35 1.20 -1.47
CA ALA A 30 -10.66 0.96 -2.06
C ALA A 30 -11.17 -0.44 -1.75
N ASP A 31 -12.49 -0.58 -1.66
CA ASP A 31 -13.14 -1.88 -1.78
C ASP A 31 -12.74 -2.48 -3.14
N PRO A 32 -12.39 -3.79 -3.22
CA PRO A 32 -12.07 -4.45 -4.49
C PRO A 32 -13.12 -4.27 -5.59
N ARG A 33 -14.37 -3.95 -5.21
CA ARG A 33 -15.49 -3.66 -6.14
C ARG A 33 -15.45 -2.26 -6.74
N ASP A 34 -14.82 -1.31 -6.07
CA ASP A 34 -14.71 0.10 -6.48
C ASP A 34 -13.31 0.45 -7.02
N ALA A 35 -12.39 -0.53 -7.00
CA ALA A 35 -11.00 -0.37 -7.38
C ALA A 35 -10.80 0.08 -8.84
N ASP A 36 -11.77 -0.11 -9.73
CA ASP A 36 -11.60 0.20 -11.16
C ASP A 36 -11.53 1.70 -11.46
N ASP A 37 -12.14 2.52 -10.60
CA ASP A 37 -12.18 3.97 -10.74
C ASP A 37 -11.07 4.68 -9.92
N GLU A 38 -10.31 3.94 -9.10
CA GLU A 38 -9.22 4.51 -8.30
C GLU A 38 -7.85 4.51 -9.00
N PRO A 39 -7.04 5.57 -8.80
CA PRO A 39 -5.63 5.53 -9.14
C PRO A 39 -4.96 4.34 -8.45
N LEU A 40 -4.25 3.49 -9.20
CA LEU A 40 -3.60 2.25 -8.76
C LEU A 40 -4.53 1.04 -8.51
N GLY A 41 -5.81 1.10 -8.88
CA GLY A 41 -6.74 -0.02 -8.84
C GLY A 41 -6.25 -1.32 -9.50
N GLY A 42 -5.57 -1.19 -10.65
CA GLY A 42 -4.93 -2.31 -11.34
C GLY A 42 -3.86 -3.02 -10.49
N VAL A 43 -3.07 -2.26 -9.71
CA VAL A 43 -2.05 -2.80 -8.81
C VAL A 43 -2.70 -3.55 -7.65
N GLY A 44 -3.80 -3.03 -7.11
CA GLY A 44 -4.60 -3.72 -6.09
C GLY A 44 -5.12 -5.07 -6.58
N ARG A 45 -5.70 -5.12 -7.78
CA ARG A 45 -6.19 -6.37 -8.41
C ARG A 45 -5.06 -7.37 -8.66
N PHE A 46 -3.93 -6.90 -9.20
CA PHE A 46 -2.74 -7.73 -9.42
C PHE A 46 -2.28 -8.38 -8.11
N LYS A 47 -2.10 -7.58 -7.05
CA LYS A 47 -1.64 -8.08 -5.74
C LYS A 47 -2.67 -9.00 -5.08
N GLY A 48 -3.96 -8.73 -5.25
CA GLY A 48 -5.05 -9.60 -4.77
C GLY A 48 -5.02 -11.00 -5.38
N GLY A 49 -4.54 -11.14 -6.62
CA GLY A 49 -4.44 -12.43 -7.31
C GLY A 49 -3.49 -13.44 -6.67
N PHE A 50 -2.61 -13.01 -5.75
CA PHE A 50 -1.65 -13.89 -5.08
C PHE A 50 -2.18 -14.58 -3.82
N GLY A 51 -3.40 -14.26 -3.37
CA GLY A 51 -4.02 -14.90 -2.21
C GLY A 51 -3.38 -14.51 -0.86
N GLY A 52 -2.71 -13.35 -0.80
CA GLY A 52 -2.18 -12.78 0.44
C GLY A 52 -3.26 -12.21 1.36
N GLN A 53 -2.84 -11.72 2.53
CA GLN A 53 -3.71 -11.04 3.49
C GLN A 53 -3.50 -9.52 3.44
N VAL A 54 -4.60 -8.76 3.42
CA VAL A 54 -4.55 -7.30 3.54
C VAL A 54 -4.36 -6.95 5.01
N VAL A 55 -3.23 -6.30 5.33
CA VAL A 55 -2.91 -5.84 6.68
C VAL A 55 -3.04 -4.33 6.73
N ARG A 56 -3.88 -3.83 7.65
CA ARG A 56 -4.09 -2.40 7.88
C ARG A 56 -3.27 -1.95 9.08
N TYR A 57 -2.31 -1.07 8.86
CA TYR A 57 -1.51 -0.47 9.92
C TYR A 57 -2.23 0.74 10.53
N VAL A 58 -1.79 1.17 11.70
CA VAL A 58 -2.38 2.30 12.46
C VAL A 58 -2.34 3.64 11.72
N GLY A 59 -1.55 3.74 10.64
CA GLY A 59 -1.35 4.97 9.88
C GLY A 59 -0.30 5.88 10.50
N ALA A 60 -0.27 7.14 10.05
CA ALA A 60 0.64 8.15 10.57
C ALA A 60 0.07 8.83 11.83
N TYR A 61 0.93 9.09 12.81
CA TYR A 61 0.59 9.85 14.01
C TYR A 61 1.40 11.15 14.05
N ASP A 62 0.70 12.29 14.17
CA ASP A 62 1.32 13.61 14.25
C ASP A 62 1.34 14.10 15.71
N TYR A 63 2.54 14.30 16.27
CA TYR A 63 2.70 15.00 17.54
C TYR A 63 2.87 16.50 17.30
N VAL A 64 1.86 17.28 17.69
CA VAL A 64 1.79 18.72 17.39
C VAL A 64 2.50 19.54 18.45
N TYR A 65 3.72 19.98 18.17
CA TYR A 65 4.50 20.86 19.05
C TYR A 65 3.94 22.29 19.15
N SER A 66 3.37 22.80 18.06
CA SER A 66 2.78 24.15 17.99
C SER A 66 1.47 24.10 17.23
N GLN A 67 0.36 24.22 17.97
CA GLN A 67 -0.99 24.15 17.41
C GLN A 67 -1.27 25.22 16.35
N PRO A 68 -0.87 26.50 16.53
CA PRO A 68 -1.16 27.54 15.53
C PRO A 68 -0.44 27.29 14.20
N LEU A 69 0.83 26.85 14.26
CA LEU A 69 1.63 26.58 13.06
C LEU A 69 1.09 25.36 12.30
N TYR A 70 0.76 24.29 13.03
CA TYR A 70 0.20 23.08 12.43
C TYR A 70 -1.13 23.37 11.74
N TRP A 71 -2.00 24.15 12.38
CA TRP A 71 -3.26 24.60 11.78
C TRP A 71 -3.05 25.46 10.52
N ALA A 72 -2.10 26.40 10.55
CA ALA A 72 -1.79 27.24 9.40
C ALA A 72 -1.27 26.40 8.22
N MET A 73 -0.37 25.45 8.50
CA MET A 73 0.15 24.49 7.53
C MET A 73 -0.98 23.65 6.92
N GLN A 74 -1.86 23.07 7.74
CA GLN A 74 -2.99 22.28 7.24
C GLN A 74 -3.92 23.10 6.33
N LYS A 75 -4.23 24.35 6.71
CA LYS A 75 -5.05 25.24 5.87
C LYS A 75 -4.39 25.60 4.55
N LEU A 76 -3.08 25.85 4.55
CA LEU A 76 -2.33 26.13 3.32
C LEU A 76 -2.29 24.90 2.40
N TRP A 77 -2.08 23.72 2.95
CA TRP A 77 -2.11 22.46 2.20
C TRP A 77 -3.49 22.17 1.60
N ALA A 78 -4.56 22.36 2.37
CA ALA A 78 -5.93 22.18 1.89
C ALA A 78 -6.30 23.13 0.74
N ARG A 79 -5.67 24.31 0.66
CA ARG A 79 -5.85 25.25 -0.45
C ARG A 79 -5.08 24.89 -1.72
N ARG A 80 -4.10 23.99 -1.62
CA ARG A 80 -3.25 23.56 -2.75
C ARG A 80 -3.78 22.31 -3.44
N ARG A 81 -4.66 21.57 -2.77
CA ARG A 81 -5.30 20.35 -3.26
C ARG A 81 -6.61 20.70 -3.96
#